data_AF-A0A9K3DCK9-F1
#
_entry.id   AF-A0A9K3DCK9-F1
#
_cell.length_a   1.000
_cell.length_b   1.000
_cell.length_c   1.000
_cell.angle_alpha   90.00
_cell.angle_beta   90.00
_cell.angle_gamma   90.00
#
_symmetry.space_group_name_H-M   'P 1'
#
loop_
_entity.id
_entity.type
_entity.pdbx_description
1 polymer ?
#
loop_
_entity_poly.entity_id
_entity_poly.type
_entity_poly.pdbx_seq_one_letter_code
_entity_poly.pdbx_strand_id
1 'polypeptide(L)'
;RERHRVEKVANLIKELELEGKESVQARGGGITIVAGAGISVSAGIPDFRTKGSGLYSRLQHYRLPQPECMFDLQFFLLRPR
;
A
#
# COMPACT_ATOMS: atom_id res chain seq x y z
N ARG A 1 6.34 32.49 3.27
CA ARG A 1 6.95 31.52 4.21
C ARG A 1 6.18 30.21 4.26
N GLU A 2 4.87 30.22 4.55
CA GLU A 2 4.04 29.00 4.58
C GLU A 2 3.92 28.31 3.22
N ARG A 3 3.63 29.07 2.15
CA ARG A 3 3.52 28.52 0.79
C ARG A 3 4.77 27.75 0.35
N HIS A 4 5.96 28.24 0.68
CA HIS A 4 7.23 27.61 0.30
C HIS A 4 7.50 26.31 1.07
N ARG A 5 7.02 26.20 2.32
CA ARG A 5 7.07 24.94 3.08
C ARG A 5 6.12 23.90 2.50
N VAL A 6 4.90 24.31 2.16
CA VAL A 6 3.90 23.43 1.53
C VAL A 6 4.41 22.91 0.18
N GLU A 7 5.04 23.78 -0.62
CA GLU A 7 5.65 23.40 -1.89
C GLU A 7 6.80 22.40 -1.72
N LYS A 8 7.67 22.62 -0.73
CA LYS A 8 8.80 21.73 -0.45
C LYS A 8 8.33 20.35 0.02
N VAL A 9 7.31 20.29 0.87
CA VAL A 9 6.71 19.02 1.31
C VAL A 9 5.99 18.33 0.14
N ALA A 10 5.24 19.07 -0.68
CA ALA A 10 4.57 18.51 -1.85
C ALA A 10 5.57 17.95 -2.88
N ASN A 11 6.72 18.61 -3.08
CA ASN A 11 7.78 18.12 -3.97
C ASN A 11 8.47 16.88 -3.40
N LEU A 12 8.76 16.85 -2.08
CA LEU A 12 9.33 15.67 -1.43
C LEU A 12 8.40 14.45 -1.55
N ILE A 13 7.08 14.66 -1.44
CA ILE A 13 6.08 13.61 -1.60
C ILE A 13 5.99 13.18 -3.08
N LYS A 14 6.00 14.12 -4.04
CA LYS A 14 6.06 13.77 -5.47
C LYS A 14 7.31 12.96 -5.84
N GLU A 15 8.44 13.24 -5.19
CA GLU A 15 9.68 12.48 -5.37
C GLU A 15 9.52 11.05 -4.81
N LEU A 16 8.77 10.86 -3.72
CA LEU A 16 8.41 9.53 -3.19
C LEU A 16 7.38 8.79 -4.07
N GLU A 17 6.52 9.50 -4.80
CA GLU A 17 5.52 8.93 -5.74
C GLU A 17 6.14 8.24 -6.97
N LEU A 18 7.45 8.37 -7.21
CA LEU A 18 8.12 7.71 -8.35
C LEU A 18 8.24 6.18 -8.21
N GLU A 19 7.89 5.58 -7.05
CA GLU A 19 8.00 4.13 -6.85
C GLU A 19 6.71 3.38 -6.48
N GLY A 20 5.56 4.05 -6.33
CA GLY A 20 4.32 3.36 -6.04
C GLY A 20 3.11 4.28 -5.96
N LYS A 21 1.94 3.76 -6.33
CA LYS A 21 0.65 4.48 -6.39
C LYS A 21 0.23 5.04 -5.02
N GLU A 22 0.78 6.17 -4.64
CA GLU A 22 0.34 7.00 -3.54
C GLU A 22 -0.51 8.15 -4.07
N SER A 23 -1.35 8.74 -3.21
CA SER A 23 -2.12 9.91 -3.59
C SER A 23 -2.08 10.94 -2.47
N VAL A 24 -1.61 12.14 -2.81
CA VAL A 24 -1.59 13.27 -1.89
C VAL A 24 -2.53 14.36 -2.36
N GLN A 25 -3.40 14.81 -1.43
CA GLN A 25 -4.33 15.89 -1.68
C GLN A 25 -4.03 17.05 -0.72
N ALA A 26 -3.74 18.22 -1.29
CA ALA A 26 -3.65 19.47 -0.57
C ALA A 26 -4.96 20.25 -0.79
N ARG A 27 -5.79 20.38 0.25
CA ARG A 27 -6.97 21.27 0.26
C ARG A 27 -6.96 22.04 1.58
N GLY A 28 -7.05 23.37 1.50
CA GLY A 28 -7.24 24.26 2.64
C GLY A 28 -6.29 24.02 3.82
N GLY A 29 -5.04 24.48 3.74
CA GLY A 29 -4.10 24.56 4.87
C GLY A 29 -3.53 23.25 5.42
N GLY A 30 -4.07 22.09 5.05
CA GLY A 30 -3.59 20.76 5.48
C GLY A 30 -3.13 19.88 4.32
N ILE A 31 -2.22 18.94 4.64
CA ILE A 31 -1.74 17.89 3.72
C ILE A 31 -2.30 16.56 4.19
N THR A 32 -3.01 15.86 3.31
CA THR A 32 -3.47 14.49 3.55
C THR A 32 -2.69 13.53 2.67
N ILE A 33 -2.14 12.47 3.29
CA ILE A 33 -1.40 11.41 2.61
C ILE A 33 -2.22 10.12 2.68
N VAL A 34 -2.43 9.48 1.52
CA VAL A 34 -3.02 8.15 1.42
C VAL A 34 -1.96 7.20 0.89
N ALA A 35 -1.59 6.23 1.73
CA ALA A 35 -0.55 5.26 1.44
C ALA A 35 -1.09 3.81 1.51
N GLY A 36 -0.52 2.94 0.68
CA GLY A 36 -0.76 1.49 0.72
C GLY A 36 0.47 0.72 1.18
N ALA A 37 0.42 -0.61 1.12
CA ALA A 37 1.54 -1.48 1.53
C ALA A 37 2.85 -1.23 0.75
N GLY A 38 2.78 -0.61 -0.43
CA GLY A 38 3.94 -0.29 -1.27
C GLY A 38 5.03 0.50 -0.54
N ILE A 39 4.67 1.38 0.38
CA ILE A 39 5.62 2.23 1.13
C ILE A 39 6.58 1.43 2.01
N SER A 40 6.22 0.19 2.34
CA SER A 40 6.98 -0.69 3.22
C SER A 40 7.82 -1.72 2.46
N VAL A 41 7.76 -1.75 1.12
CA VAL A 41 8.48 -2.72 0.30
C VAL A 41 10.00 -2.55 0.42
N SER A 42 10.49 -1.31 0.45
CA SER A 42 11.91 -1.00 0.68
C SER A 42 12.40 -1.43 2.07
N ALA A 43 11.50 -1.56 3.04
CA ALA A 43 11.79 -2.10 4.37
C ALA A 43 11.73 -3.64 4.42
N GLY A 44 11.52 -4.31 3.28
CA GLY A 44 11.48 -5.77 3.17
C GLY A 44 10.11 -6.40 3.43
N ILE A 45 9.07 -5.59 3.65
CA ILE A 45 7.69 -6.08 3.83
C ILE A 45 7.03 -6.15 2.43
N PRO A 46 6.69 -7.34 1.92
CA PRO A 46 6.08 -7.45 0.59
C PRO A 46 4.70 -6.78 0.58
N ASP A 47 4.37 -6.14 -0.54
CA ASP A 47 3.02 -5.71 -0.80
C ASP A 47 2.12 -6.90 -1.14
N PHE A 48 0.82 -6.66 -1.32
CA PHE A 48 -0.12 -7.74 -1.61
C PHE A 48 -0.14 -8.17 -3.08
N ARG A 49 -0.01 -7.21 -4.01
CA ARG A 49 -0.52 -7.37 -5.38
C ARG A 49 0.55 -7.43 -6.46
N THR A 50 1.82 -7.14 -6.15
CA THR A 50 2.89 -7.25 -7.15
C THR A 50 3.02 -8.70 -7.65
N LYS A 51 3.04 -8.88 -8.97
CA LYS A 51 3.21 -10.21 -9.58
C LYS A 51 4.61 -10.76 -9.25
N GLY A 52 4.68 -12.03 -8.84
CA GLY A 52 5.93 -12.73 -8.55
C GLY A 52 6.50 -12.44 -7.16
N SER A 53 6.46 -11.20 -6.67
CA SER A 53 7.02 -10.82 -5.38
C SER A 53 5.99 -10.57 -4.27
N GLY A 54 4.77 -10.15 -4.62
CA GLY A 54 3.71 -9.81 -3.68
C GLY A 54 3.09 -11.03 -3.01
N LEU A 55 2.44 -10.79 -1.87
CA LEU A 55 1.90 -11.84 -0.99
C LEU A 55 0.93 -12.77 -1.71
N TYR A 56 0.05 -12.26 -2.58
CA TYR A 56 -0.91 -13.09 -3.34
C TYR A 56 -0.23 -14.13 -4.24
N SER A 57 0.95 -13.82 -4.79
CA SER A 57 1.73 -14.76 -5.60
C SER A 57 2.27 -15.93 -4.77
N ARG A 58 2.38 -15.77 -3.45
CA ARG A 58 2.93 -16.75 -2.52
C ARG A 58 1.86 -17.61 -1.83
N LEU A 59 0.57 -17.41 -2.11
CA LEU A 59 -0.53 -18.13 -1.44
C LEU A 59 -0.95 -19.44 -2.14
N GLN A 60 -0.28 -19.83 -3.23
CA GLN A 60 -0.70 -20.95 -4.08
C GLN A 60 -0.84 -22.28 -3.32
N HIS A 61 -0.01 -22.53 -2.31
CA HIS A 61 -0.04 -23.77 -1.52
C HIS A 61 -1.24 -23.89 -0.59
N TYR A 62 -1.94 -22.78 -0.26
CA TYR A 62 -3.13 -22.80 0.57
C TYR A 62 -4.40 -23.24 -0.17
N ARG A 63 -4.33 -23.45 -1.51
CA ARG A 63 -5.46 -23.88 -2.34
C ARG A 63 -6.72 -23.04 -2.12
N LEU A 64 -6.52 -21.73 -2.01
CA LEU A 64 -7.61 -20.77 -1.85
C LEU A 64 -8.39 -20.61 -3.15
N PRO A 65 -9.71 -20.40 -3.11
CA PRO A 65 -10.49 -20.04 -4.31
C PRO A 65 -9.97 -18.75 -4.96
N GLN A 66 -9.58 -17.79 -4.13
CA GLN A 66 -9.01 -16.50 -4.50
C GLN A 66 -7.98 -16.10 -3.44
N PRO A 67 -6.90 -15.38 -3.77
CA PRO A 67 -5.90 -14.99 -2.78
C PRO A 67 -6.47 -14.06 -1.69
N GLU A 68 -7.51 -13.28 -2.00
CA GLU A 68 -8.23 -12.43 -1.05
C GLU A 68 -8.87 -13.23 0.09
N CYS A 69 -9.26 -14.49 -0.14
CA CYS A 69 -9.90 -15.35 0.87
C CYS A 69 -9.03 -15.56 2.11
N MET A 70 -7.70 -15.41 2.00
CA MET A 70 -6.78 -15.49 3.14
C MET A 70 -7.07 -14.41 4.21
N PHE A 71 -7.69 -13.30 3.79
CA PHE A 71 -7.99 -12.14 4.63
C PHE A 71 -9.50 -11.92 4.81
N ASP A 72 -10.32 -12.84 4.32
CA ASP A 72 -11.77 -12.81 4.51
C ASP A 72 -12.15 -13.41 5.87
N LEU A 73 -12.96 -12.69 6.64
CA LEU A 73 -13.34 -13.10 7.99
C LEU A 73 -14.17 -14.38 7.99
N GLN A 74 -15.13 -14.52 7.08
CA GLN A 74 -16.00 -15.70 7.04
C GLN A 74 -15.21 -16.93 6.61
N PHE A 75 -14.32 -16.77 5.63
CA PHE A 75 -13.41 -17.82 5.20
C PHE A 75 -12.48 -18.26 6.33
N PHE A 76 -11.92 -17.32 7.09
CA PHE A 76 -11.07 -17.61 8.25
C PHE A 76 -11.83 -18.39 9.33
N LEU A 77 -13.06 -18.01 9.65
CA LEU A 77 -13.88 -18.70 10.65
C LEU A 77 -14.21 -20.15 10.22
N LEU A 78 -14.38 -20.40 8.93
CA LEU A 78 -14.60 -21.74 8.38
C LEU A 78 -13.30 -22.55 8.28
N ARG A 79 -12.19 -21.91 7.91
CA ARG A 79 -10.87 -22.53 7.70
C ARG A 79 -9.74 -21.64 8.25
N PRO A 80 -9.42 -21.75 9.55
CA PRO A 80 -8.43 -20.89 10.20
C PRO A 80 -6.96 -21.32 10.02
N ARG A 81 -6.70 -22.41 9.28
CA ARG A 81 -5.37 -23.00 9.08
C ARG A 81 -4.88 -22.84 7.65
#